data_AF-A0A7S3T4M3-F1
#
_entry.id   AF-A0A7S3T4M3-F1
#
_cell.length_a   1.000
_cell.length_b   1.000
_cell.length_c   1.000
_cell.angle_alpha   90.00
_cell.angle_beta   90.00
_cell.angle_gamma   90.00
#
_symmetry.space_group_name_H-M   'P 1'
#
loop_
_entity.id
_entity.type
_entity.pdbx_description
1 polymer ?
#
loop_
_entity_poly.entity_id
_entity_poly.type
_entity_poly.pdbx_seq_one_letter_code
_entity_poly.pdbx_strand_id
1 'polypeptide(L)'
;GIAGLTTARALQRRGLDVVVAAREWSARTTSAGAGGLWMPFHAEPADAVARWASVTLSCLLEEQRSSAALGAFIESLPATELFRAEAPPPPPPPPPPLRDAPPLPAEDDSAVGRKQPSPRSAMSTSMSSPDLRAAAADRWPAPMPIAAGALPAEVEAQLARLSNRNRPSHYRWTSPLLEAIASGAAPQVSDLSSSVRGRPLFLVAGACPSMLAGMQVVMFTAMDAGEGGGQALDFWWVKPREGEASSLEAQTLHRHSRGPHKNDPGRSKAVYGPIAKLWDGEDGLRASRGALRFGFGSDSGLSSAWIESVATGERYHLCLVWLEEWSSPFARNKFMRGKMVYRRRANGGFFARPLSIVNDTIAVGTGVADVEDVGAAPLPPDGIKLGCYEVPLKESPS
;
A
#
# COMPACT_ATOMS: atom_id res chain seq x y z
N GLY A 1 5.26 -0.16 25.12
CA GLY A 1 6.41 -0.73 24.39
C GLY A 1 6.19 -2.21 24.14
N ILE A 2 7.17 -2.89 23.53
CA ILE A 2 7.02 -4.27 23.03
C ILE A 2 6.53 -5.23 24.11
N ALA A 3 7.14 -5.25 25.30
CA ALA A 3 6.77 -6.15 26.39
C ALA A 3 5.30 -6.03 26.81
N GLY A 4 4.81 -4.80 27.01
CA GLY A 4 3.42 -4.57 27.39
C GLY A 4 2.42 -4.98 26.31
N LEU A 5 2.72 -4.68 25.04
CA LEU A 5 1.83 -4.98 23.92
C LEU A 5 1.79 -6.49 23.60
N THR A 6 2.95 -7.18 23.64
CA THR A 6 3.00 -8.62 23.42
C THR A 6 2.31 -9.38 24.55
N THR A 7 2.46 -8.94 25.80
CA THR A 7 1.75 -9.53 26.94
C THR A 7 0.25 -9.31 26.83
N ALA A 8 -0.20 -8.09 26.50
CA ALA A 8 -1.62 -7.80 26.31
C ALA A 8 -2.24 -8.67 25.22
N ARG A 9 -1.57 -8.83 24.08
CA ARG A 9 -2.00 -9.72 22.99
C ARG A 9 -2.07 -11.18 23.44
N ALA A 10 -1.09 -11.64 24.22
CA ALA A 10 -1.08 -13.01 24.76
C ALA A 10 -2.26 -13.27 25.71
N LEU A 11 -2.60 -12.29 26.57
CA LEU A 11 -3.75 -12.36 27.47
C LEU A 11 -5.08 -12.32 26.70
N GLN A 12 -5.21 -11.43 25.71
CA GLN A 12 -6.39 -11.39 24.84
C GLN A 12 -6.63 -12.70 24.09
N ARG A 13 -5.57 -13.36 23.59
CA ARG A 13 -5.67 -14.68 22.94
C ARG A 13 -6.18 -15.77 23.89
N ARG A 14 -6.13 -15.56 25.21
CA ARG A 14 -6.71 -16.44 26.23
C ARG A 14 -8.16 -16.07 26.60
N GLY A 15 -8.77 -15.13 25.88
CA GLY A 15 -10.15 -14.72 26.11
C GLY A 15 -10.34 -13.70 27.24
N LEU A 16 -9.25 -13.12 27.75
CA LEU A 16 -9.33 -12.08 28.77
C LEU A 16 -9.65 -10.72 28.15
N ASP A 17 -10.45 -9.92 28.85
CA ASP A 17 -10.60 -8.51 28.54
C ASP A 17 -9.39 -7.73 29.10
N VAL A 18 -8.73 -6.96 28.25
CA VAL A 18 -7.41 -6.38 28.55
C VAL A 18 -7.40 -4.90 28.22
N VAL A 19 -7.14 -4.09 29.25
CA VAL A 19 -6.89 -2.65 29.11
C VAL A 19 -5.39 -2.39 29.25
N VAL A 20 -4.80 -1.73 28.26
CA VAL A 20 -3.39 -1.30 28.31
C VAL A 20 -3.34 0.17 28.73
N ALA A 21 -2.88 0.43 29.94
CA ALA A 21 -2.55 1.77 30.41
C ALA A 21 -1.04 2.00 30.29
N ALA A 22 -0.64 3.12 29.70
CA ALA A 22 0.77 3.49 29.56
C ALA A 22 0.95 4.99 29.74
N ARG A 23 2.06 5.39 30.37
CA ARG A 23 2.49 6.79 30.43
C ARG A 23 2.82 7.34 29.03
N GLU A 24 3.40 6.49 28.19
CA GLU A 24 3.90 6.83 26.86
C GLU A 24 3.43 5.81 25.81
N TRP A 25 2.99 6.32 24.67
CA TRP A 25 2.62 5.57 23.47
C TRP A 25 3.67 5.78 22.36
N SER A 26 3.44 5.19 21.19
CA SER A 26 4.37 5.04 20.06
C SER A 26 5.25 6.27 19.74
N ALA A 27 6.43 6.00 19.16
CA ALA A 27 7.58 6.90 18.91
C ALA A 27 8.40 7.36 20.12
N ARG A 28 7.85 7.35 21.34
CA ARG A 28 8.59 7.80 22.55
C ARG A 28 9.08 6.68 23.47
N THR A 29 8.66 5.44 23.24
CA THR A 29 9.10 4.30 24.06
C THR A 29 10.49 3.82 23.67
N THR A 30 11.25 3.23 24.59
CA THR A 30 12.54 2.55 24.29
C THR A 30 12.43 1.56 23.13
N SER A 31 11.29 0.86 23.02
CA SER A 31 11.05 -0.09 21.93
C SER A 31 11.05 0.55 20.55
N ALA A 32 10.69 1.84 20.42
CA ALA A 32 10.69 2.55 19.15
C ALA A 32 12.10 2.97 18.70
N GLY A 33 13.04 3.10 19.65
CA GLY A 33 14.45 3.37 19.37
C GLY A 33 15.32 2.11 19.20
N ALA A 34 14.74 0.92 19.36
CA ALA A 34 15.47 -0.34 19.21
C ALA A 34 15.72 -0.66 17.73
N GLY A 35 16.92 -1.15 17.39
CA GLY A 35 17.31 -1.46 16.01
C GLY A 35 16.63 -2.69 15.39
N GLY A 36 15.88 -3.48 16.18
CA GLY A 36 15.07 -4.59 15.66
C GLY A 36 15.82 -5.87 15.28
N LEU A 37 17.13 -5.94 15.52
CA LEU A 37 17.92 -7.15 15.27
C LEU A 37 17.71 -8.19 16.38
N TRP A 38 17.37 -9.41 16.00
CA TRP A 38 17.21 -10.52 16.94
C TRP A 38 18.55 -11.18 17.28
N MET A 39 19.16 -10.75 18.38
CA MET A 39 20.43 -11.28 18.89
C MET A 39 20.41 -11.32 20.43
N PRO A 40 19.99 -12.43 21.04
CA PRO A 40 19.84 -12.55 22.50
C PRO A 40 21.17 -12.77 23.24
N PHE A 41 22.31 -12.33 22.69
CA PHE A 41 23.62 -12.49 23.32
C PHE A 41 23.80 -11.52 24.49
N HIS A 42 24.55 -11.94 25.51
CA HIS A 42 24.93 -11.11 26.66
C HIS A 42 23.79 -10.64 27.58
N ALA A 43 22.59 -11.23 27.47
CA ALA A 43 21.50 -10.98 28.40
C ALA A 43 21.47 -12.03 29.52
N GLU A 44 21.26 -11.58 30.74
CA GLU A 44 21.16 -12.42 31.94
C GLU A 44 19.74 -12.39 32.52
N PRO A 45 19.29 -13.46 33.22
CA PRO A 45 19.99 -14.72 33.45
C PRO A 45 20.05 -15.61 32.21
N ALA A 46 21.23 -16.16 31.90
CA ALA A 46 21.50 -16.85 30.63
C ALA A 46 20.49 -17.99 30.33
N ASP A 47 20.20 -18.84 31.31
CA ASP A 47 19.28 -19.98 31.11
C ASP A 47 17.84 -19.53 30.83
N ALA A 48 17.38 -18.48 31.50
CA ALA A 48 16.04 -17.93 31.30
C ALA A 48 15.93 -17.24 29.95
N VAL A 49 16.94 -16.43 29.60
CA VAL A 49 17.06 -15.76 28.30
C VAL A 49 17.10 -16.77 27.18
N ALA A 50 17.89 -17.84 27.28
CA ALA A 50 17.96 -18.88 26.25
C ALA A 50 16.60 -19.54 26.00
N ARG A 51 15.85 -19.85 27.06
CA ARG A 51 14.49 -20.41 26.94
C ARG A 51 13.52 -19.43 26.28
N TRP A 52 13.45 -18.19 26.77
CA TRP A 52 12.57 -17.17 26.19
C TRP A 52 12.95 -16.83 24.76
N ALA A 53 14.24 -16.79 24.46
CA ALA A 53 14.74 -16.47 23.14
C ALA A 53 14.37 -17.55 22.12
N SER A 54 14.48 -18.83 22.48
CA SER A 54 14.05 -19.93 21.61
C SER A 54 12.56 -19.87 21.27
N VAL A 55 11.71 -19.64 22.29
CA VAL A 55 10.26 -19.47 22.09
C VAL A 55 9.96 -18.24 21.23
N THR A 56 10.63 -17.12 21.52
CA THR A 56 10.42 -15.87 20.78
C THR A 56 10.85 -16.01 19.33
N LEU A 57 12.00 -16.62 19.05
CA LEU A 57 12.44 -16.90 17.68
C LEU A 57 11.41 -17.76 16.93
N SER A 58 10.88 -18.80 17.58
CA SER A 58 9.84 -19.64 16.98
C SER A 58 8.59 -18.84 16.63
N CYS A 59 8.13 -17.96 17.54
CA CYS A 59 7.01 -17.05 17.29
C CYS A 59 7.33 -16.05 16.18
N LEU A 60 8.54 -15.49 16.13
CA LEU A 60 8.96 -14.57 15.07
C LEU A 60 8.99 -15.25 13.71
N LEU A 61 9.48 -16.49 13.62
CA LEU A 61 9.49 -17.28 12.39
C LEU A 61 8.09 -17.75 11.98
N GLU A 62 7.20 -18.04 12.93
CA GLU A 62 5.79 -18.32 12.65
C GLU A 62 5.08 -17.06 12.16
N GLU A 63 5.20 -15.95 12.87
CA GLU A 63 4.63 -14.67 12.45
C GLU A 63 5.25 -14.26 11.11
N GLN A 64 6.54 -14.45 10.82
CA GLN A 64 7.13 -14.23 9.50
C GLN A 64 6.44 -15.07 8.40
N ARG A 65 6.16 -16.35 8.67
CA ARG A 65 5.44 -17.24 7.73
C ARG A 65 3.98 -16.83 7.54
N SER A 66 3.29 -16.40 8.59
CA SER A 66 1.89 -15.98 8.56
C SER A 66 1.69 -14.54 8.08
N SER A 67 2.67 -13.66 8.30
CA SER A 67 2.68 -12.22 7.95
C SER A 67 3.22 -11.95 6.55
N ALA A 68 3.64 -12.98 5.81
CA ALA A 68 3.90 -12.89 4.37
C ALA A 68 2.69 -12.35 3.58
N ALA A 69 1.48 -12.37 4.15
CA ALA A 69 0.25 -11.82 3.57
C ALA A 69 -0.08 -10.35 3.96
N LEU A 70 0.67 -9.72 4.88
CA LEU A 70 0.31 -8.41 5.49
C LEU A 70 1.52 -7.46 5.67
N GLY A 71 2.54 -7.57 4.81
CA GLY A 71 3.74 -6.74 4.89
C GLY A 71 4.66 -7.18 6.03
N ALA A 72 5.77 -7.85 5.69
CA ALA A 72 6.68 -8.43 6.67
C ALA A 72 7.30 -7.37 7.60
N PHE A 73 6.83 -7.31 8.85
CA PHE A 73 7.51 -6.62 9.96
C PHE A 73 8.72 -7.41 10.49
N ILE A 74 8.88 -8.66 10.06
CA ILE A 74 9.93 -9.59 10.49
C ILE A 74 10.55 -10.21 9.25
N GLU A 75 11.79 -9.84 8.95
CA GLU A 75 12.54 -10.34 7.79
C GLU A 75 13.77 -11.15 8.22
N SER A 76 14.14 -12.13 7.39
CA SER A 76 15.36 -12.91 7.55
C SER A 76 16.36 -12.43 6.52
N LEU A 77 17.43 -11.78 6.98
CA LEU A 77 18.48 -11.24 6.13
C LEU A 77 19.78 -12.04 6.32
N PRO A 78 20.54 -12.31 5.24
CA PRO A 78 21.90 -12.80 5.38
C PRO A 78 22.75 -11.72 6.08
N ALA A 79 23.49 -12.13 7.11
CA ALA A 79 24.38 -11.26 7.86
C ALA A 79 25.75 -11.93 8.06
N THR A 80 26.79 -11.11 8.17
CA THR A 80 28.14 -11.55 8.51
C THR A 80 28.51 -10.97 9.86
N GLU A 81 28.75 -11.86 10.84
CA GLU A 81 29.23 -11.48 12.16
C GLU A 81 30.76 -11.56 12.18
N LEU A 82 31.40 -10.47 12.63
CA LEU A 82 32.85 -10.36 12.72
C LEU A 82 33.28 -10.41 14.18
N PHE A 83 34.08 -11.41 14.54
CA PHE A 83 34.63 -11.57 15.88
C PHE A 83 36.10 -11.11 15.90
N ARG A 84 36.53 -10.50 17.02
CA ARG A 84 37.93 -10.08 17.23
C ARG A 84 38.87 -11.27 17.48
N ALA A 85 38.34 -12.39 17.93
CA ALA A 85 39.05 -13.64 18.19
C ALA A 85 38.32 -14.79 17.47
N GLU A 86 38.84 -16.02 17.56
CA GLU A 86 38.19 -17.23 17.03
C GLU A 86 36.73 -17.29 17.48
N ALA A 87 35.82 -17.56 16.53
CA ALA A 87 34.39 -17.49 16.77
C ALA A 87 33.98 -18.47 17.89
N PRO A 88 33.10 -18.06 18.82
CA PRO A 88 32.58 -18.98 19.82
C PRO A 88 31.85 -20.14 19.12
N PRO A 89 31.86 -21.35 19.69
CA PRO A 89 31.12 -22.48 19.14
C PRO A 89 29.63 -22.11 19.01
N PRO A 90 28.95 -22.60 17.95
CA PRO A 90 27.53 -22.30 17.75
C PRO A 90 26.72 -22.72 18.99
N PRO A 91 25.64 -21.99 19.33
CA PRO A 91 24.80 -22.35 20.46
C PRO A 91 24.19 -23.75 20.25
N PRO A 92 23.95 -24.51 21.33
CA PRO A 92 23.29 -25.80 21.23
C PRO A 92 21.91 -25.65 20.58
N PRO A 93 21.41 -26.68 19.87
CA PRO A 93 20.09 -26.63 19.26
C PRO A 93 19.03 -26.35 20.34
N PRO A 94 17.94 -25.65 19.98
CA PRO A 94 16.87 -25.35 20.93
C PRO A 94 16.32 -26.66 21.51
N PRO A 95 15.97 -26.69 22.82
CA PRO A 95 15.27 -27.83 23.39
C PRO A 95 13.95 -28.04 22.62
N PRO A 96 13.48 -29.29 22.49
CA PRO A 96 12.19 -29.56 21.86
C PRO A 96 11.10 -28.70 22.52
N PRO A 97 10.09 -28.25 21.75
CA PRO A 97 9.00 -27.47 22.31
C PRO A 97 8.38 -28.23 23.48
N LEU A 98 8.11 -27.51 24.58
CA LEU A 98 7.36 -28.01 25.73
C LEU A 98 5.99 -28.47 25.23
N ARG A 99 5.89 -29.73 24.82
CA ARG A 99 4.63 -30.45 24.80
C ARG A 99 4.32 -30.77 26.26
N ASP A 100 3.14 -30.37 26.67
CA ASP A 100 2.55 -30.68 27.97
C ASP A 100 3.08 -29.83 29.14
N ALA A 101 2.84 -28.51 29.08
CA ALA A 101 2.58 -27.81 30.33
C ALA A 101 1.26 -28.36 30.90
N PRO A 102 1.21 -28.85 32.15
CA PRO A 102 -0.03 -29.29 32.74
C PRO A 102 -1.03 -28.13 32.72
N PRO A 103 -2.33 -28.39 32.48
CA PRO A 103 -3.34 -27.36 32.57
C PRO A 103 -3.24 -26.70 33.95
N LEU A 104 -3.36 -25.37 33.97
CA LEU A 104 -3.53 -24.64 35.23
C LEU A 104 -4.67 -25.32 36.01
N PRO A 105 -4.55 -25.49 37.34
CA PRO A 105 -5.64 -26.03 38.14
C PRO A 105 -6.88 -25.20 37.83
N ALA A 106 -7.95 -25.88 37.44
CA ALA A 106 -9.23 -25.25 37.16
C ALA A 106 -9.60 -24.41 38.38
N GLU A 107 -9.78 -23.10 38.18
CA GLU A 107 -10.52 -22.33 39.17
C GLU A 107 -11.92 -22.91 39.25
N ASP A 108 -12.36 -23.13 40.48
CA ASP A 108 -13.63 -23.75 40.85
C ASP A 108 -14.79 -22.84 40.41
N ASP A 109 -15.15 -22.94 39.13
CA ASP A 109 -16.28 -22.24 38.52
C ASP A 109 -17.56 -23.07 38.73
N SER A 110 -17.83 -23.43 39.98
CA SER A 110 -19.06 -24.10 40.41
C SER A 110 -20.20 -23.10 40.63
N ALA A 111 -20.45 -22.21 39.67
CA ALA A 111 -21.75 -21.53 39.52
C ALA A 111 -21.83 -20.80 38.18
N VAL A 112 -22.38 -21.44 37.15
CA VAL A 112 -23.40 -20.88 36.23
C VAL A 112 -23.70 -21.94 35.17
N GLY A 113 -24.88 -22.53 35.26
CA GLY A 113 -25.38 -23.49 34.27
C GLY A 113 -25.65 -22.83 32.92
N ARG A 114 -24.94 -23.27 31.88
CA ARG A 114 -25.35 -23.07 30.48
C ARG A 114 -25.31 -24.40 29.72
N LYS A 115 -26.48 -24.81 29.25
CA LYS A 115 -26.70 -25.98 28.38
C LYS A 115 -26.05 -25.74 27.01
N GLN A 116 -25.18 -26.64 26.57
CA GLN A 116 -24.75 -26.75 25.17
C GLN A 116 -25.77 -27.52 24.34
N PRO A 117 -26.03 -27.15 23.08
CA PRO A 117 -26.72 -27.99 22.11
C PRO A 117 -25.74 -28.81 21.25
N SER A 118 -26.16 -30.03 20.90
CA SER A 118 -25.44 -31.04 20.14
C SER A 118 -25.18 -30.69 18.67
N PRO A 119 -24.12 -31.23 18.03
CA PRO A 119 -23.80 -30.96 16.63
C PRO A 119 -24.61 -31.81 15.65
N ARG A 120 -25.05 -31.21 14.54
CA ARG A 120 -25.63 -31.88 13.37
C ARG A 120 -24.57 -32.12 12.30
N SER A 121 -24.61 -33.32 11.72
CA SER A 121 -23.75 -33.88 10.69
C SER A 121 -23.68 -33.05 9.40
N ALA A 122 -22.47 -32.93 8.85
CA ALA A 122 -22.22 -32.41 7.50
C ALA A 122 -22.35 -33.54 6.46
N MET A 123 -23.18 -33.33 5.44
CA MET A 123 -23.21 -34.15 4.23
C MET A 123 -22.33 -33.52 3.16
N SER A 124 -21.45 -34.35 2.61
CA SER A 124 -20.57 -34.10 1.48
C SER A 124 -21.34 -34.29 0.17
N THR A 125 -21.29 -33.32 -0.74
CA THR A 125 -21.66 -33.51 -2.15
C THR A 125 -20.57 -32.93 -3.05
N SER A 126 -19.99 -33.84 -3.82
CA SER A 126 -19.04 -33.63 -4.90
C SER A 126 -19.81 -33.44 -6.21
N MET A 127 -19.51 -32.39 -7.00
CA MET A 127 -19.81 -32.36 -8.44
C MET A 127 -18.72 -31.62 -9.22
N SER A 128 -18.00 -32.42 -10.02
CA SER A 128 -17.67 -32.28 -11.46
C SER A 128 -17.34 -30.90 -12.07
N SER A 129 -16.15 -30.80 -12.69
CA SER A 129 -15.79 -29.81 -13.73
C SER A 129 -15.77 -30.47 -15.11
N PRO A 130 -16.14 -29.71 -16.17
CA PRO A 130 -15.53 -29.88 -17.47
C PRO A 130 -14.91 -28.58 -18.02
N ASP A 131 -13.98 -28.81 -18.94
CA ASP A 131 -13.09 -27.89 -19.65
C ASP A 131 -13.71 -26.61 -20.25
N LEU A 132 -12.98 -25.50 -20.08
CA LEU A 132 -13.15 -24.24 -20.82
C LEU A 132 -11.84 -23.91 -21.56
N ARG A 133 -11.79 -24.25 -22.86
CA ARG A 133 -10.87 -23.62 -23.82
C ARG A 133 -11.69 -23.11 -25.00
N ALA A 134 -11.40 -21.86 -25.38
CA ALA A 134 -11.89 -21.09 -26.54
C ALA A 134 -13.22 -20.31 -26.37
N ALA A 135 -13.16 -19.15 -25.71
CA ALA A 135 -13.92 -17.92 -26.05
C ALA A 135 -13.59 -16.78 -25.06
N ALA A 136 -12.47 -16.07 -25.23
CA ALA A 136 -12.13 -14.92 -24.39
C ALA A 136 -11.43 -13.83 -25.22
N ALA A 137 -12.21 -12.99 -25.90
CA ALA A 137 -11.71 -11.77 -26.51
C ALA A 137 -12.57 -10.52 -26.23
N ASP A 138 -13.75 -10.64 -25.60
CA ASP A 138 -14.67 -9.48 -25.47
C ASP A 138 -15.50 -9.44 -24.17
N ARG A 139 -15.00 -10.04 -23.08
CA ARG A 139 -15.69 -9.97 -21.79
C ARG A 139 -14.74 -9.55 -20.68
N TRP A 140 -14.88 -8.30 -20.23
CA TRP A 140 -14.37 -7.87 -18.93
C TRP A 140 -15.06 -8.72 -17.85
N PRO A 141 -14.31 -9.36 -16.94
CA PRO A 141 -14.94 -10.02 -15.80
C PRO A 141 -15.64 -8.97 -14.93
N ALA A 142 -16.88 -9.25 -14.53
CA ALA A 142 -17.57 -8.44 -13.53
C ALA A 142 -16.75 -8.49 -12.22
N PRO A 143 -16.47 -7.34 -11.56
CA PRO A 143 -15.70 -7.35 -10.33
C PRO A 143 -16.44 -8.15 -9.25
N MET A 144 -15.70 -9.00 -8.54
CA MET A 144 -16.22 -9.69 -7.36
C MET A 144 -16.50 -8.66 -6.25
N PRO A 145 -17.65 -8.69 -5.57
CA PRO A 145 -17.94 -7.78 -4.48
C PRO A 145 -17.05 -8.13 -3.27
N ILE A 146 -15.97 -7.37 -3.09
CA ILE A 146 -15.25 -7.36 -1.82
C ILE A 146 -16.13 -6.59 -0.83
N ALA A 147 -16.67 -7.28 0.16
CA ALA A 147 -17.42 -6.65 1.25
C ALA A 147 -16.49 -5.74 2.04
N ALA A 148 -16.64 -4.42 1.86
CA ALA A 148 -15.94 -3.45 2.69
C ALA A 148 -16.50 -3.53 4.11
N GLY A 149 -15.69 -4.02 5.06
CA GLY A 149 -16.01 -3.91 6.48
C GLY A 149 -16.21 -2.44 6.85
N ALA A 150 -17.16 -2.17 7.75
CA ALA A 150 -17.36 -0.82 8.27
C ALA A 150 -16.08 -0.34 8.95
N LEU A 151 -15.68 0.91 8.69
CA LEU A 151 -14.55 1.52 9.38
C LEU A 151 -14.89 1.73 10.86
N PRO A 152 -13.89 1.68 11.76
CA PRO A 152 -14.09 2.07 13.15
C PRO A 152 -14.69 3.49 13.24
N ALA A 153 -15.65 3.70 14.16
CA ALA A 153 -16.37 4.98 14.28
C ALA A 153 -15.44 6.19 14.51
N GLU A 154 -14.31 5.98 15.18
CA GLU A 154 -13.29 7.01 15.38
C GLU A 154 -12.64 7.44 14.06
N VAL A 155 -12.33 6.49 13.17
CA VAL A 155 -11.77 6.77 11.85
C VAL A 155 -12.78 7.57 11.04
N GLU A 156 -14.06 7.19 11.05
CA GLU A 156 -15.11 7.96 10.37
C GLU A 156 -15.23 9.39 10.89
N ALA A 157 -15.17 9.58 12.22
CA ALA A 157 -15.20 10.91 12.83
C ALA A 157 -13.99 11.77 12.42
N GLN A 158 -12.80 11.16 12.26
CA GLN A 158 -11.61 11.85 11.77
C GLN A 158 -11.76 12.22 10.28
N LEU A 159 -12.20 11.29 9.44
CA LEU A 159 -12.44 11.52 8.01
C LEU A 159 -13.46 12.64 7.77
N ALA A 160 -14.50 12.72 8.61
CA ALA A 160 -15.51 13.77 8.55
C ALA A 160 -14.97 15.18 8.86
N ARG A 161 -13.78 15.31 9.47
CA ARG A 161 -13.13 16.60 9.74
C ARG A 161 -12.22 17.08 8.62
N LEU A 162 -11.86 16.21 7.68
CA LEU A 162 -10.97 16.54 6.57
C LEU A 162 -11.66 17.45 5.55
N SER A 163 -10.91 18.39 4.98
CA SER A 163 -11.40 19.35 3.99
C SER A 163 -11.76 18.67 2.67
N ASN A 164 -10.96 17.69 2.24
CA ASN A 164 -11.26 16.88 1.08
C ASN A 164 -12.32 15.83 1.40
N ARG A 165 -13.51 15.97 0.80
CA ARG A 165 -14.64 15.05 0.97
C ARG A 165 -14.53 13.78 0.12
N ASN A 166 -13.63 13.75 -0.86
CA ASN A 166 -13.43 12.56 -1.68
C ASN A 166 -12.82 11.44 -0.84
N ARG A 167 -13.27 10.22 -1.08
CA ARG A 167 -12.77 9.00 -0.43
C ARG A 167 -12.36 7.98 -1.50
N PRO A 168 -11.32 7.17 -1.27
CA PRO A 168 -10.98 6.04 -2.16
C PRO A 168 -12.18 5.18 -2.53
N SER A 169 -13.08 4.90 -1.59
CA SER A 169 -14.32 4.14 -1.81
C SER A 169 -15.25 4.76 -2.85
N HIS A 170 -15.20 6.09 -3.03
CA HIS A 170 -15.94 6.77 -4.10
C HIS A 170 -15.41 6.38 -5.49
N TYR A 171 -14.14 6.02 -5.61
CA TYR A 171 -13.47 5.68 -6.86
C TYR A 171 -13.45 4.17 -7.14
N ARG A 172 -14.30 3.36 -6.49
CA ARG A 172 -14.37 1.90 -6.73
C ARG A 172 -14.57 1.51 -8.19
N TRP A 173 -15.19 2.37 -8.99
CA TRP A 173 -15.34 2.17 -10.43
C TRP A 173 -13.99 2.08 -11.17
N THR A 174 -12.89 2.55 -10.57
CA THR A 174 -11.53 2.43 -11.12
C THR A 174 -10.83 1.10 -10.79
N SER A 175 -11.36 0.30 -9.86
CA SER A 175 -10.67 -0.91 -9.37
C SER A 175 -10.22 -1.87 -10.48
N PRO A 176 -11.05 -2.20 -11.49
CA PRO A 176 -10.61 -3.08 -12.58
C PRO A 176 -9.41 -2.53 -13.37
N LEU A 177 -9.34 -1.21 -13.56
CA LEU A 177 -8.21 -0.57 -14.25
C LEU A 177 -6.96 -0.55 -13.36
N LEU A 178 -7.12 -0.25 -12.06
CA LEU A 178 -6.00 -0.28 -11.11
C LEU A 178 -5.40 -1.68 -10.95
N GLU A 179 -6.23 -2.72 -10.94
CA GLU A 179 -5.80 -4.12 -10.92
C GLU A 179 -5.05 -4.48 -12.22
N ALA A 180 -5.57 -4.04 -13.37
CA ALA A 180 -4.90 -4.23 -14.65
C ALA A 180 -3.54 -3.51 -14.71
N ILE A 181 -3.45 -2.28 -14.20
CA ILE A 181 -2.19 -1.54 -14.05
C ILE A 181 -1.22 -2.29 -13.14
N ALA A 182 -1.65 -2.69 -11.94
CA ALA A 182 -0.80 -3.37 -10.97
C ALA A 182 -0.30 -4.72 -11.49
N SER A 183 -1.10 -5.44 -12.26
CA SER A 183 -0.72 -6.71 -12.90
C SER A 183 0.04 -6.55 -14.22
N GLY A 184 0.25 -5.33 -14.72
CA GLY A 184 0.84 -5.05 -16.03
C GLY A 184 -0.03 -5.50 -17.21
N ALA A 185 -1.31 -5.78 -16.96
CA ALA A 185 -2.33 -6.17 -17.92
C ALA A 185 -3.22 -4.98 -18.34
N ALA A 186 -2.79 -3.74 -18.12
CA ALA A 186 -3.52 -2.55 -18.52
C ALA A 186 -3.81 -2.58 -20.04
N PRO A 187 -5.05 -2.20 -20.45
CA PRO A 187 -5.45 -2.23 -21.84
C PRO A 187 -4.62 -1.26 -22.67
N GLN A 188 -4.42 -1.56 -23.95
CA GLN A 188 -3.85 -0.59 -24.88
C GLN A 188 -4.85 0.55 -25.07
N VAL A 189 -4.36 1.78 -24.97
CA VAL A 189 -5.14 3.00 -25.20
C VAL A 189 -4.56 3.76 -26.39
N SER A 190 -5.27 4.78 -26.85
CA SER A 190 -4.80 5.60 -27.97
C SER A 190 -5.28 7.05 -27.83
N ASP A 191 -4.47 7.98 -28.31
CA ASP A 191 -4.93 9.32 -28.63
C ASP A 191 -5.59 9.28 -30.01
N LEU A 192 -6.91 9.44 -30.05
CA LEU A 192 -7.67 9.30 -31.28
C LEU A 192 -7.42 10.42 -32.28
N SER A 193 -6.81 11.54 -31.86
CA SER A 193 -6.46 12.62 -32.77
C SER A 193 -5.16 12.37 -33.53
N SER A 194 -4.20 11.68 -32.89
CA SER A 194 -2.87 11.38 -33.45
C SER A 194 -2.70 9.91 -33.85
N SER A 195 -3.65 9.04 -33.45
CA SER A 195 -3.57 7.58 -33.55
C SER A 195 -2.38 6.95 -32.81
N VAL A 196 -1.70 7.72 -31.96
CA VAL A 196 -0.60 7.24 -31.14
C VAL A 196 -1.15 6.34 -30.05
N ARG A 197 -0.52 5.17 -29.88
CA ARG A 197 -0.91 4.17 -28.90
C ARG A 197 -0.11 4.33 -27.61
N GLY A 198 -0.66 3.82 -26.53
CA GLY A 198 0.01 3.83 -25.24
C GLY A 198 -0.56 2.81 -24.26
N ARG A 199 0.00 2.79 -23.05
CA ARG A 199 -0.44 1.91 -21.96
C ARG A 199 -0.59 2.70 -20.65
N PRO A 200 -1.73 2.58 -19.96
CA PRO A 200 -1.92 3.19 -18.64
C PRO A 200 -0.83 2.74 -17.66
N LEU A 201 -0.32 3.68 -16.87
CA LEU A 201 0.75 3.44 -15.90
C LEU A 201 0.28 3.61 -14.45
N PHE A 202 -0.50 4.65 -14.16
CA PHE A 202 -1.06 4.89 -12.83
C PHE A 202 -2.20 5.91 -12.92
N LEU A 203 -3.00 6.00 -11.85
CA LEU A 203 -4.07 6.99 -11.71
C LEU A 203 -3.72 8.05 -10.68
N VAL A 204 -4.30 9.24 -10.82
CA VAL A 204 -4.30 10.29 -9.79
C VAL A 204 -5.75 10.60 -9.42
N ALA A 205 -6.09 10.44 -8.15
CA ALA A 205 -7.45 10.61 -7.61
C ALA A 205 -7.46 11.55 -6.40
N GLY A 206 -8.66 11.89 -5.90
CA GLY A 206 -8.84 12.69 -4.68
C GLY A 206 -8.99 14.20 -4.91
N ALA A 207 -8.39 14.76 -5.97
CA ALA A 207 -8.45 16.19 -6.28
C ALA A 207 -9.56 16.61 -7.26
N CYS A 208 -10.67 15.85 -7.37
CA CYS A 208 -11.70 16.13 -8.37
C CYS A 208 -12.20 17.59 -8.27
N PRO A 209 -11.92 18.45 -9.27
CA PRO A 209 -11.78 19.89 -9.05
C PRO A 209 -13.08 20.68 -9.03
N SER A 210 -14.25 20.08 -9.29
CA SER A 210 -15.50 20.85 -9.26
C SER A 210 -16.73 20.01 -8.96
N MET A 211 -17.64 20.55 -8.16
CA MET A 211 -19.00 20.02 -7.99
C MET A 211 -19.80 19.97 -9.32
N LEU A 212 -19.36 20.72 -10.34
CA LEU A 212 -19.98 20.81 -11.67
C LEU A 212 -19.50 19.72 -12.64
N ALA A 213 -18.42 19.03 -12.31
CA ALA A 213 -17.91 17.90 -13.09
C ALA A 213 -18.16 16.64 -12.28
N GLY A 214 -18.74 15.63 -12.90
CA GLY A 214 -18.86 14.31 -12.29
C GLY A 214 -17.50 13.79 -11.83
N MET A 215 -17.54 12.77 -10.97
CA MET A 215 -16.35 12.12 -10.46
C MET A 215 -15.41 11.70 -11.59
N GLN A 216 -14.11 11.95 -11.44
CA GLN A 216 -13.12 11.63 -12.44
C GLN A 216 -11.74 11.45 -11.80
N VAL A 217 -10.86 10.75 -12.51
CA VAL A 217 -9.45 10.56 -12.15
C VAL A 217 -8.59 10.97 -13.34
N VAL A 218 -7.33 11.35 -13.09
CA VAL A 218 -6.35 11.53 -14.17
C VAL A 218 -5.64 10.21 -14.39
N MET A 219 -5.56 9.75 -15.62
CA MET A 219 -4.79 8.57 -15.99
C MET A 219 -3.51 9.01 -16.68
N PHE A 220 -2.36 8.58 -16.15
CA PHE A 220 -1.06 8.76 -16.76
C PHE A 220 -0.73 7.54 -17.63
N THR A 221 -0.23 7.79 -18.84
CA THR A 221 -0.08 6.81 -19.90
C THR A 221 1.28 6.96 -20.56
N ALA A 222 2.02 5.87 -20.72
CA ALA A 222 3.19 5.83 -21.61
C ALA A 222 2.71 5.72 -23.05
N MET A 223 2.94 6.78 -23.84
CA MET A 223 2.63 6.85 -25.26
C MET A 223 3.87 6.54 -26.09
N ASP A 224 3.70 5.78 -27.17
CA ASP A 224 4.79 5.44 -28.09
C ASP A 224 5.12 6.67 -28.98
N ALA A 225 6.37 7.12 -29.07
CA ALA A 225 6.69 8.29 -29.90
C ALA A 225 6.86 7.97 -31.41
N GLY A 226 6.35 6.83 -31.89
CA GLY A 226 6.45 6.38 -33.28
C GLY A 226 7.73 5.60 -33.60
N GLU A 227 7.99 5.32 -34.88
CA GLU A 227 9.18 4.57 -35.32
C GLU A 227 10.47 5.27 -34.88
N GLY A 228 11.24 4.61 -34.00
CA GLY A 228 12.51 5.13 -33.48
C GLY A 228 12.39 6.16 -32.36
N GLY A 229 11.16 6.56 -32.00
CA GLY A 229 10.90 7.42 -30.85
C GLY A 229 10.85 6.63 -29.55
N GLY A 230 11.39 7.18 -28.46
CA GLY A 230 11.21 6.62 -27.11
C GLY A 230 9.75 6.64 -26.67
N GLN A 231 9.48 6.30 -25.41
CA GLN A 231 8.13 6.50 -24.86
C GLN A 231 8.05 7.88 -24.18
N ALA A 232 6.90 8.53 -24.30
CA ALA A 232 6.61 9.81 -23.65
C ALA A 232 5.42 9.66 -22.71
N LEU A 233 5.44 10.36 -21.58
CA LEU A 233 4.34 10.34 -20.62
C LEU A 233 3.27 11.38 -21.03
N ASP A 234 2.03 10.94 -21.17
CA ASP A 234 0.86 11.82 -21.38
C ASP A 234 -0.24 11.49 -20.36
N PHE A 235 -1.24 12.36 -20.24
CA PHE A 235 -2.35 12.13 -19.32
C PHE A 235 -3.65 12.79 -19.76
N TRP A 236 -4.77 12.22 -19.31
CA TRP A 236 -6.11 12.73 -19.54
C TRP A 236 -7.10 12.23 -18.49
N TRP A 237 -8.34 12.71 -18.55
CA TRP A 237 -9.39 12.34 -17.61
C TRP A 237 -10.00 10.97 -17.93
N VAL A 238 -10.27 10.17 -16.91
CA VAL A 238 -11.10 8.96 -17.00
C VAL A 238 -12.31 9.18 -16.10
N LYS A 239 -13.48 8.71 -16.54
CA LYS A 239 -14.77 8.99 -15.90
C LYS A 239 -15.53 7.67 -15.66
N PRO A 240 -16.44 7.63 -14.67
CA PRO A 240 -17.41 6.55 -14.58
C PRO A 240 -18.42 6.65 -15.73
N ARG A 241 -19.10 5.55 -16.02
CA ARG A 241 -20.19 5.48 -16.97
C ARG A 241 -21.37 6.32 -16.49
N GLU A 242 -21.98 7.07 -17.40
CA GLU A 242 -23.17 7.86 -17.11
C GLU A 242 -24.33 6.97 -16.68
N GLY A 243 -24.97 7.30 -15.55
CA GLY A 243 -26.04 6.49 -14.96
C GLY A 243 -25.56 5.24 -14.20
N GLU A 244 -24.28 4.87 -14.26
CA GLU A 244 -23.72 3.68 -13.61
C GLU A 244 -22.40 4.03 -12.89
N ALA A 245 -22.50 4.77 -11.78
CA ALA A 245 -21.35 5.33 -11.05
C ALA A 245 -20.35 4.29 -10.48
N SER A 246 -20.72 3.01 -10.47
CA SER A 246 -19.86 1.90 -10.05
C SER A 246 -18.99 1.33 -11.17
N SER A 247 -19.17 1.79 -12.41
CA SER A 247 -18.53 1.24 -13.59
C SER A 247 -17.73 2.30 -14.35
N LEU A 248 -16.58 1.92 -14.88
CA LEU A 248 -15.72 2.81 -15.68
C LEU A 248 -16.31 3.03 -17.08
N GLU A 249 -16.27 4.28 -17.57
CA GLU A 249 -16.61 4.57 -18.98
C GLU A 249 -15.44 4.21 -19.87
N ALA A 250 -15.53 3.03 -20.52
CA ALA A 250 -14.45 2.47 -21.34
C ALA A 250 -13.97 3.44 -22.43
N GLN A 251 -14.86 4.26 -22.99
CA GLN A 251 -14.46 5.21 -24.03
C GLN A 251 -13.54 6.31 -23.50
N THR A 252 -13.62 6.65 -22.21
CA THR A 252 -12.70 7.62 -21.61
C THR A 252 -11.30 7.07 -21.33
N LEU A 253 -11.04 5.78 -21.60
CA LEU A 253 -9.67 5.25 -21.61
C LEU A 253 -8.87 5.80 -22.79
N HIS A 254 -9.49 6.06 -23.93
CA HIS A 254 -8.84 6.72 -25.06
C HIS A 254 -8.84 8.24 -24.86
N ARG A 255 -7.85 8.94 -25.43
CA ARG A 255 -7.84 10.41 -25.39
C ARG A 255 -8.73 10.97 -26.50
N HIS A 256 -9.76 11.71 -26.10
CA HIS A 256 -10.70 12.43 -26.93
C HIS A 256 -10.51 13.94 -26.75
N SER A 257 -10.11 14.63 -27.83
CA SER A 257 -10.02 16.10 -27.83
C SER A 257 -11.38 16.79 -28.03
N ARG A 258 -12.38 16.07 -28.56
CA ARG A 258 -13.72 16.54 -28.91
C ARG A 258 -14.77 15.43 -28.71
N GLY A 259 -16.06 15.78 -28.81
CA GLY A 259 -17.17 14.83 -28.75
C GLY A 259 -17.68 14.54 -27.32
N PRO A 260 -18.64 13.61 -27.18
CA PRO A 260 -19.31 13.33 -25.91
C PRO A 260 -18.36 12.77 -24.84
N HIS A 261 -17.32 12.03 -25.25
CA HIS A 261 -16.32 11.48 -24.35
C HIS A 261 -15.08 12.37 -24.17
N LYS A 262 -15.16 13.66 -24.54
CA LYS A 262 -14.04 14.59 -24.41
C LYS A 262 -13.44 14.52 -23.00
N ASN A 263 -12.14 14.25 -22.95
CA ASN A 263 -11.40 14.03 -21.71
C ASN A 263 -9.98 14.60 -21.74
N ASP A 264 -9.60 15.34 -22.79
CA ASP A 264 -8.36 16.10 -22.81
C ASP A 264 -8.19 16.97 -21.54
N PRO A 265 -7.00 17.01 -20.91
CA PRO A 265 -6.80 17.68 -19.63
C PRO A 265 -6.95 19.21 -19.69
N GLY A 266 -6.84 19.84 -20.87
CA GLY A 266 -7.01 21.29 -21.03
C GLY A 266 -6.18 22.11 -20.04
N ARG A 267 -6.83 22.95 -19.23
CA ARG A 267 -6.16 23.81 -18.23
C ARG A 267 -5.50 23.01 -17.09
N SER A 268 -5.95 21.79 -16.85
CA SER A 268 -5.40 20.93 -15.80
C SER A 268 -3.99 20.43 -16.14
N LYS A 269 -3.51 20.66 -17.38
CA LYS A 269 -2.11 20.42 -17.75
C LYS A 269 -1.13 21.18 -16.85
N ALA A 270 -1.46 22.40 -16.44
CA ALA A 270 -0.61 23.16 -15.54
C ALA A 270 -0.56 22.59 -14.11
N VAL A 271 -1.59 21.85 -13.69
CA VAL A 271 -1.70 21.26 -12.35
C VAL A 271 -0.98 19.92 -12.30
N TYR A 272 -1.20 19.05 -13.29
CA TYR A 272 -0.66 17.69 -13.32
C TYR A 272 0.65 17.56 -14.11
N GLY A 273 1.02 18.57 -14.90
CA GLY A 273 2.28 18.60 -15.64
C GLY A 273 3.52 18.43 -14.77
N PRO A 274 3.61 19.03 -13.57
CA PRO A 274 4.73 18.78 -12.65
C PRO A 274 4.87 17.31 -12.26
N ILE A 275 3.76 16.56 -12.14
CA ILE A 275 3.80 15.11 -11.94
C ILE A 275 4.40 14.45 -13.16
N ALA A 276 3.95 14.78 -14.38
CA ALA A 276 4.49 14.19 -15.61
C ALA A 276 6.01 14.36 -15.75
N LYS A 277 6.52 15.57 -15.46
CA LYS A 277 7.94 15.91 -15.53
C LYS A 277 8.83 15.09 -14.60
N LEU A 278 8.28 14.49 -13.55
CA LEU A 278 9.07 13.61 -12.67
C LEU A 278 9.68 12.44 -13.45
N TRP A 279 9.01 11.99 -14.50
CA TRP A 279 9.47 10.89 -15.33
C TRP A 279 10.40 11.32 -16.47
N ASP A 280 10.64 12.63 -16.62
CA ASP A 280 11.73 13.14 -17.45
C ASP A 280 13.02 13.07 -16.63
N GLY A 281 13.93 12.14 -17.00
CA GLY A 281 14.98 11.61 -16.12
C GLY A 281 15.85 12.63 -15.36
N GLU A 282 16.17 13.79 -15.93
CA GLU A 282 16.91 14.85 -15.21
C GLU A 282 16.05 15.62 -14.20
N ASP A 283 14.81 15.91 -14.56
CA ASP A 283 13.89 16.73 -13.76
C ASP A 283 13.43 15.95 -12.53
N GLY A 284 13.14 14.65 -12.67
CA GLY A 284 12.78 13.79 -11.53
C GLY A 284 13.87 13.70 -10.46
N LEU A 285 15.14 13.57 -10.89
CA LEU A 285 16.27 13.49 -9.98
C LEU A 285 16.53 14.83 -9.26
N ARG A 286 16.43 15.95 -9.99
CA ARG A 286 16.53 17.29 -9.38
C ARG A 286 15.39 17.55 -8.40
N ALA A 287 14.18 17.20 -8.81
CA ALA A 287 12.98 17.42 -8.00
C ALA A 287 13.04 16.63 -6.69
N SER A 288 13.66 15.43 -6.67
CA SER A 288 13.86 14.59 -5.49
C SER A 288 15.14 14.88 -4.69
N ARG A 289 15.90 15.92 -5.06
CA ARG A 289 17.23 16.22 -4.51
C ARG A 289 18.20 15.02 -4.59
N GLY A 290 18.06 14.20 -5.62
CA GLY A 290 18.91 13.03 -5.89
C GLY A 290 18.57 11.77 -5.09
N ALA A 291 17.55 11.79 -4.23
CA ALA A 291 17.20 10.64 -3.40
C ALA A 291 16.44 9.55 -4.18
N LEU A 292 15.65 9.96 -5.19
CA LEU A 292 14.77 9.08 -5.95
C LEU A 292 14.98 9.25 -7.44
N ARG A 293 14.98 8.13 -8.14
CA ARG A 293 14.88 8.06 -9.60
C ARG A 293 13.45 7.65 -9.96
N PHE A 294 12.89 8.27 -10.99
CA PHE A 294 11.59 7.90 -11.52
C PHE A 294 11.80 7.32 -12.92
N GLY A 295 10.94 6.40 -13.30
CA GLY A 295 10.95 5.87 -14.64
C GLY A 295 9.72 5.03 -14.92
N PHE A 296 9.59 4.66 -16.17
CA PHE A 296 8.52 3.81 -16.64
C PHE A 296 9.05 3.00 -17.81
N GLY A 297 8.42 1.85 -18.05
CA GLY A 297 8.78 0.99 -19.17
C GLY A 297 8.31 -0.43 -18.94
N SER A 298 8.71 -1.30 -19.87
CA SER A 298 8.45 -2.73 -19.78
C SER A 298 9.61 -3.43 -19.09
N ASP A 299 9.59 -3.46 -17.76
CA ASP A 299 10.52 -4.31 -17.01
C ASP A 299 9.92 -5.71 -16.92
N SER A 300 10.63 -6.74 -17.40
CA SER A 300 10.18 -8.14 -17.37
C SER A 300 8.79 -8.39 -17.97
N GLY A 301 8.41 -7.60 -18.99
CA GLY A 301 7.11 -7.69 -19.66
C GLY A 301 5.97 -6.91 -19.00
N LEU A 302 6.20 -6.28 -17.85
CA LEU A 302 5.22 -5.45 -17.15
C LEU A 302 5.45 -3.98 -17.48
N SER A 303 4.54 -3.38 -18.25
CA SER A 303 4.50 -1.93 -18.45
C SER A 303 4.07 -1.27 -17.15
N SER A 304 4.99 -0.61 -16.45
CA SER A 304 4.70 0.03 -15.17
C SER A 304 5.52 1.30 -14.98
N ALA A 305 4.96 2.26 -14.24
CA ALA A 305 5.72 3.33 -13.64
C ALA A 305 6.36 2.82 -12.35
N TRP A 306 7.59 3.23 -12.08
CA TRP A 306 8.27 2.93 -10.84
C TRP A 306 8.98 4.14 -10.26
N ILE A 307 9.29 4.03 -8.97
CA ILE A 307 10.16 4.92 -8.22
C ILE A 307 11.28 4.06 -7.66
N GLU A 308 12.52 4.46 -7.86
CA GLU A 308 13.70 3.73 -7.41
C GLU A 308 14.43 4.57 -6.36
N SER A 309 14.65 3.98 -5.19
CA SER A 309 15.51 4.56 -4.16
C SER A 309 16.96 4.52 -4.65
N VAL A 310 17.59 5.68 -4.80
CA VAL A 310 18.99 5.75 -5.27
C VAL A 310 19.94 5.10 -4.26
N ALA A 311 19.63 5.19 -2.97
CA ALA A 311 20.46 4.65 -1.90
C ALA A 311 20.42 3.11 -1.84
N THR A 312 19.26 2.49 -2.11
CA THR A 312 19.05 1.04 -1.94
C THR A 312 18.90 0.28 -3.25
N GLY A 313 18.67 0.97 -4.37
CA GLY A 313 18.32 0.38 -5.67
C GLY A 313 16.92 -0.26 -5.71
N GLU A 314 16.15 -0.14 -4.63
CA GLU A 314 14.83 -0.77 -4.54
C GLU A 314 13.81 -0.02 -5.40
N ARG A 315 13.03 -0.77 -6.20
CA ARG A 315 11.95 -0.25 -7.05
C ARG A 315 10.56 -0.47 -6.45
N TYR A 316 9.77 0.59 -6.51
CA TYR A 316 8.38 0.67 -6.08
C TYR A 316 7.49 0.88 -7.30
N HIS A 317 6.65 -0.09 -7.66
CA HIS A 317 5.79 0.02 -8.85
C HIS A 317 4.54 0.83 -8.51
N LEU A 318 4.44 2.05 -9.04
CA LEU A 318 3.37 2.99 -8.74
C LEU A 318 2.06 2.55 -9.39
N CYS A 319 0.94 2.66 -8.66
CA CYS A 319 -0.40 2.33 -9.16
C CYS A 319 -1.38 3.50 -9.05
N LEU A 320 -1.34 4.22 -7.92
CA LEU A 320 -2.25 5.31 -7.62
C LEU A 320 -1.50 6.44 -6.89
N VAL A 321 -1.83 7.68 -7.21
CA VAL A 321 -1.51 8.86 -6.40
C VAL A 321 -2.82 9.40 -5.84
N TRP A 322 -2.99 9.30 -4.52
CA TRP A 322 -4.08 9.92 -3.80
C TRP A 322 -3.71 11.36 -3.45
N LEU A 323 -4.48 12.34 -3.91
CA LEU A 323 -4.32 13.75 -3.53
C LEU A 323 -5.33 14.11 -2.45
N GLU A 324 -4.81 14.57 -1.32
CA GLU A 324 -5.62 14.96 -0.16
C GLU A 324 -5.74 16.48 -0.03
N GLU A 325 -4.68 17.22 -0.34
CA GLU A 325 -4.64 18.68 -0.16
C GLU A 325 -3.97 19.34 -1.36
N TRP A 326 -4.47 20.49 -1.80
CA TRP A 326 -3.86 21.25 -2.88
C TRP A 326 -4.17 22.74 -2.77
N SER A 327 -3.26 23.55 -3.28
CA SER A 327 -3.44 25.00 -3.37
C SER A 327 -4.49 25.37 -4.42
N SER A 328 -5.15 26.52 -4.23
CA SER A 328 -6.05 27.06 -5.24
C SER A 328 -5.30 27.48 -6.52
N PRO A 329 -5.99 27.53 -7.68
CA PRO A 329 -5.40 28.05 -8.92
C PRO A 329 -4.87 29.49 -8.83
N PHE A 330 -5.29 30.27 -7.83
CA PHE A 330 -4.83 31.65 -7.59
C PHE A 330 -3.78 31.78 -6.47
N ALA A 331 -3.47 30.71 -5.74
CA ALA A 331 -2.46 30.76 -4.69
C ALA A 331 -1.08 31.09 -5.26
N ARG A 332 -0.32 31.96 -4.57
CA ARG A 332 1.06 32.33 -4.94
C ARG A 332 2.00 31.14 -4.90
N ASN A 333 1.89 30.30 -3.88
CA ASN A 333 2.63 29.05 -3.76
C ASN A 333 1.74 27.91 -4.22
N LYS A 334 2.22 27.14 -5.20
CA LYS A 334 1.51 25.96 -5.68
C LYS A 334 1.93 24.76 -4.86
N PHE A 335 0.96 24.03 -4.32
CA PHE A 335 1.22 22.78 -3.65
C PHE A 335 0.18 21.71 -3.94
N MET A 336 0.61 20.46 -3.87
CA MET A 336 -0.21 19.26 -3.81
C MET A 336 0.38 18.33 -2.75
N ARG A 337 -0.48 17.68 -1.96
CA ARG A 337 -0.09 16.72 -0.93
C ARG A 337 -1.03 15.54 -0.96
N GLY A 338 -0.50 14.40 -0.55
CA GLY A 338 -1.25 13.18 -0.41
C GLY A 338 -0.32 11.99 -0.27
N LYS A 339 -0.65 10.88 -0.93
CA LYS A 339 0.12 9.64 -0.84
C LYS A 339 0.25 8.97 -2.20
N MET A 340 1.37 8.31 -2.42
CA MET A 340 1.56 7.37 -3.51
C MET A 340 1.30 5.96 -3.02
N VAL A 341 0.50 5.20 -3.75
CA VAL A 341 0.24 3.78 -3.54
C VAL A 341 1.00 2.98 -4.57
N TYR A 342 1.81 2.03 -4.09
CA TYR A 342 2.71 1.24 -4.91
C TYR A 342 2.74 -0.21 -4.46
N ARG A 343 3.18 -1.08 -5.36
CA ARG A 343 3.45 -2.49 -5.08
C ARG A 343 4.95 -2.74 -4.97
N ARG A 344 5.37 -3.53 -3.99
CA ARG A 344 6.73 -4.10 -3.92
C ARG A 344 6.73 -5.43 -4.67
N ARG A 345 7.73 -5.65 -5.54
CA ARG A 345 7.80 -6.84 -6.41
C ARG A 345 7.80 -8.18 -5.66
N ALA A 346 8.32 -8.18 -4.43
CA ALA A 346 8.49 -9.40 -3.64
C ALA A 346 7.23 -9.86 -2.86
N ASN A 347 6.30 -8.95 -2.51
CA ASN A 347 5.37 -9.19 -1.40
C ASN A 347 3.89 -9.21 -1.78
N GLY A 348 3.51 -8.96 -3.05
CA GLY A 348 2.13 -8.98 -3.52
C GLY A 348 1.20 -7.88 -2.98
N GLY A 349 1.45 -7.38 -1.75
CA GLY A 349 0.71 -6.30 -1.10
C GLY A 349 1.05 -4.89 -1.60
N PHE A 350 0.16 -3.96 -1.26
CA PHE A 350 0.26 -2.56 -1.61
C PHE A 350 0.63 -1.72 -0.40
N PHE A 351 1.45 -0.72 -0.64
CA PHE A 351 1.95 0.19 0.38
C PHE A 351 1.67 1.62 -0.05
N ALA A 352 1.55 2.52 0.92
CA ALA A 352 1.46 3.93 0.69
C ALA A 352 2.62 4.68 1.36
N ARG A 353 3.07 5.76 0.72
CA ARG A 353 4.00 6.72 1.30
C ARG A 353 3.51 8.15 1.05
N PRO A 354 3.76 9.09 1.97
CA PRO A 354 3.46 10.48 1.76
C PRO A 354 4.16 11.07 0.53
N LEU A 355 3.46 11.96 -0.15
CA LEU A 355 3.89 12.71 -1.32
C LEU A 355 3.55 14.19 -1.10
N SER A 356 4.52 15.07 -1.35
CA SER A 356 4.30 16.52 -1.43
C SER A 356 4.96 17.09 -2.67
N ILE A 357 4.26 17.97 -3.37
CA ILE A 357 4.78 18.76 -4.48
C ILE A 357 4.59 20.22 -4.09
N VAL A 358 5.67 21.00 -4.03
CA VAL A 358 5.63 22.44 -3.73
C VAL A 358 6.51 23.17 -4.72
N ASN A 359 5.91 24.09 -5.49
CA ASN A 359 6.60 24.89 -6.52
C ASN A 359 7.52 24.01 -7.40
N ASP A 360 6.95 22.96 -7.99
CA ASP A 360 7.64 21.97 -8.85
C ASP A 360 8.70 21.09 -8.16
N THR A 361 8.93 21.25 -6.86
CA THR A 361 9.79 20.35 -6.07
C THR A 361 8.97 19.22 -5.48
N ILE A 362 9.42 17.98 -5.63
CA ILE A 362 8.78 16.80 -5.04
C ILE A 362 9.50 16.35 -3.77
N ALA A 363 8.74 15.97 -2.76
CA ALA A 363 9.21 15.24 -1.62
C ALA A 363 8.36 13.97 -1.47
N VAL A 364 9.03 12.86 -1.24
CA VAL A 364 8.40 11.57 -0.94
C VAL A 364 8.98 11.10 0.38
N GLY A 365 8.15 10.58 1.28
CA GLY A 365 8.64 10.01 2.54
C GLY A 365 9.56 8.82 2.28
N THR A 366 10.85 8.95 2.56
CA THR A 366 11.87 7.91 2.33
C THR A 366 12.15 7.05 3.57
N GLY A 367 11.67 7.45 4.76
CA GLY A 367 11.88 6.72 6.00
C GLY A 367 11.05 5.43 6.04
N VAL A 368 11.50 4.42 6.79
CA VAL A 368 10.71 3.20 7.03
C VAL A 368 9.40 3.53 7.75
N ALA A 369 9.42 4.52 8.65
CA ALA A 369 8.24 5.02 9.36
C ALA A 369 7.21 5.69 8.44
N ASP A 370 7.60 6.08 7.22
CA ASP A 370 6.71 6.71 6.25
C ASP A 370 5.93 5.69 5.42
N VAL A 371 6.14 4.39 5.66
CA VAL A 371 5.44 3.29 4.96
C VAL A 371 4.18 2.92 5.71
N GLU A 372 3.07 2.97 5.01
CA GLU A 372 1.79 2.42 5.45
C GLU A 372 1.46 1.18 4.61
N ASP A 373 1.08 0.08 5.24
CA ASP A 373 0.45 -1.03 4.54
C ASP A 373 -1.01 -0.68 4.25
N VAL A 374 -1.40 -0.72 2.97
CA VAL A 374 -2.77 -0.39 2.53
C VAL A 374 -3.56 -1.63 2.07
N GLY A 375 -3.00 -2.82 2.28
CA GLY A 375 -3.64 -4.11 2.07
C GLY A 375 -3.36 -4.76 0.72
N ALA A 376 -4.28 -5.63 0.31
CA ALA A 376 -4.11 -6.50 -0.86
C ALA A 376 -4.61 -5.90 -2.19
N ALA A 377 -5.20 -4.71 -2.17
CA ALA A 377 -5.79 -4.08 -3.35
C ALA A 377 -5.09 -2.76 -3.71
N PRO A 378 -4.97 -2.44 -5.02
CA PRO A 378 -4.35 -1.18 -5.47
C PRO A 378 -5.19 0.05 -5.15
N LEU A 379 -6.51 -0.11 -4.99
CA LEU A 379 -7.37 0.93 -4.43
C LEU A 379 -7.39 0.76 -2.90
N PRO A 380 -6.76 1.69 -2.16
CA PRO A 380 -6.63 1.58 -0.70
C PRO A 380 -7.97 1.84 0.01
N PRO A 381 -8.09 1.45 1.29
CA PRO A 381 -9.23 1.84 2.13
C PRO A 381 -9.25 3.35 2.41
N ASP A 382 -10.40 3.88 2.84
CA ASP A 382 -10.56 5.34 3.07
C ASP A 382 -9.64 5.90 4.15
N GLY A 383 -9.14 5.04 5.03
CA GLY A 383 -8.15 5.38 6.06
C GLY A 383 -6.87 5.99 5.51
N ILE A 384 -6.51 5.75 4.23
CA ILE A 384 -5.31 6.32 3.61
C ILE A 384 -5.26 7.85 3.68
N LYS A 385 -6.42 8.51 3.79
CA LYS A 385 -6.52 9.97 3.93
C LYS A 385 -5.85 10.49 5.21
N LEU A 386 -5.80 9.68 6.27
CA LEU A 386 -5.18 10.05 7.53
C LEU A 386 -3.65 10.14 7.38
N GLY A 387 -3.00 11.11 8.01
CA GLY A 387 -1.53 11.25 7.93
C GLY A 387 -0.99 11.79 6.60
N CYS A 388 -1.83 12.22 5.65
CA CYS A 388 -1.36 12.88 4.42
C CYS A 388 -0.68 14.24 4.64
N TYR A 389 -0.75 14.79 5.84
CA TYR A 389 -0.29 16.15 6.19
C TYR A 389 1.08 16.18 6.90
N GLU A 390 1.63 15.03 7.26
CA GLU A 390 2.75 14.93 8.21
C GLU A 390 4.13 14.89 7.54
N VAL A 391 4.28 15.36 6.30
CA VAL A 391 5.63 15.55 5.72
C VAL A 391 6.05 16.98 5.97
N PRO A 392 6.92 17.27 6.97
CA PRO A 392 7.60 18.54 6.97
C PRO A 392 8.50 18.53 5.75
N LEU A 393 8.25 19.43 4.80
CA LEU A 393 9.34 19.88 3.97
C LEU A 393 10.35 20.44 4.97
N LYS A 394 11.47 19.73 5.19
CA LYS A 394 12.58 20.30 5.96
C LYS A 394 12.83 21.67 5.35
N GLU A 395 12.50 22.73 6.11
CA GLU A 395 12.83 24.09 5.72
C GLU A 395 14.31 24.07 5.38
N SER A 396 14.64 24.53 4.18
CA SER A 396 16.04 24.64 3.79
C SER A 396 16.67 25.60 4.79
N PRO A 397 17.85 25.29 5.38
CA PRO A 397 18.57 26.31 6.14
C PRO A 397 18.77 27.50 5.20
N SER A 398 18.22 28.64 5.62
CA SER A 398 18.25 29.92 4.92
C SER A 398 19.66 30.37 4.59
#